data_AF-K7PER5-F1
#
_entry.id   AF-K7PER5-F1
#
_cell.length_a   1.000
_cell.length_b   1.000
_cell.length_c   1.000
_cell.angle_alpha   90.00
_cell.angle_beta   90.00
_cell.angle_gamma   90.00
#
_symmetry.space_group_name_H-M   'P 1'
#
loop_
_entity.id
_entity.type
_entity.pdbx_description
1 polymer ?
#
loop_
_entity_poly.entity_id
_entity_poly.type
_entity_poly.pdbx_seq_one_letter_code
_entity_poly.pdbx_strand_id
1 'polypeptide(L)'
;MKVIIQSVMSPKTSRTALVRWGLLGLVVSSVLIYSQTSFSSHLKAYDQALTETTTWENRLTDILTIKGRINGVNVAIKSVFQMDKGSADSVRTIEQAVSDLQAAGVQHSVSVHRMGMTIDRIALASTRTVDELRRNNLDEARLQAQNVLRITTEVSPVVTELERQITLRWQASETERQNAVAGINRGRGIAVSVLFVLAVTAVGFLSVGLSNLLGWTKERQPQHSLATASRGFSLVELLMVVGITLVLSTIAIANIAAVVSSSRIRAGISSMSGLLQNCRMLAVKKNKTLTAHVTAAGSGSLMGYVKDAADSSPLSSTDTQVKWEAPVVRMTIPTGPGAPAEISTTVLGYTPQTGDISFNSRGLPCAYSSGVCTNYGFLYYFKDTSRAGAKGWAALSVSPAGKIKKWYWNIDTWTD
;
A
#
# COMPACT_ATOMS: atom_id res chain seq x y z
N MET A 1 37.13 -16.32 -19.08
CA MET A 1 37.06 -14.86 -19.24
C MET A 1 38.40 -14.17 -19.58
N LYS A 2 39.57 -14.74 -19.22
CA LYS A 2 40.90 -14.19 -19.60
C LYS A 2 41.31 -14.39 -21.07
N VAL A 3 40.66 -15.31 -21.80
CA VAL A 3 41.07 -15.70 -23.18
C VAL A 3 40.36 -14.87 -24.27
N ILE A 4 39.24 -14.21 -23.96
CA ILE A 4 38.47 -13.42 -24.95
C ILE A 4 39.04 -11.99 -25.12
N ILE A 5 39.89 -11.52 -24.21
CA ILE A 5 40.46 -10.16 -24.27
C ILE A 5 41.71 -10.07 -25.18
N GLN A 6 42.35 -11.20 -25.51
CA GLN A 6 43.60 -11.20 -26.28
C GLN A 6 43.44 -11.18 -27.81
N SER A 7 42.24 -11.40 -28.38
CA SER A 7 42.08 -11.52 -29.84
C SER A 7 41.63 -10.23 -30.57
N VAL A 8 41.53 -9.07 -29.89
CA VAL A 8 40.95 -7.85 -30.48
C VAL A 8 41.97 -6.70 -30.67
N MET A 9 43.26 -6.90 -30.36
CA MET A 9 44.26 -5.84 -30.53
C MET A 9 45.07 -6.00 -31.82
N SER A 10 44.50 -5.55 -32.95
CA SER A 10 45.28 -5.19 -34.14
C SER A 10 45.82 -3.75 -33.98
N PRO A 11 47.11 -3.46 -34.22
CA PRO A 11 47.78 -2.24 -33.75
C PRO A 11 47.43 -0.92 -34.47
N LYS A 12 46.40 -0.88 -35.33
CA LYS A 12 46.11 0.30 -36.18
C LYS A 12 44.74 0.93 -35.97
N THR A 13 44.00 0.56 -34.92
CA THR A 13 42.78 1.30 -34.53
C THR A 13 43.16 2.52 -33.69
N SER A 14 43.02 3.68 -34.32
CA SER A 14 43.25 5.02 -33.79
C SER A 14 42.85 5.18 -32.32
N ARG A 15 43.79 5.67 -31.50
CA ARG A 15 43.60 6.02 -30.08
C ARG A 15 42.34 6.87 -29.82
N THR A 16 41.84 7.61 -30.82
CA THR A 16 40.60 8.40 -30.71
C THR A 16 39.32 7.55 -30.60
N ALA A 17 39.28 6.35 -31.17
CA ALA A 17 38.12 5.46 -31.05
C ALA A 17 37.99 4.94 -29.61
N LEU A 18 39.09 4.47 -29.02
CA LEU A 18 39.14 3.95 -27.65
C LEU A 18 38.72 5.01 -26.61
N VAL A 19 39.14 6.27 -26.80
CA VAL A 19 38.72 7.39 -25.94
C VAL A 19 37.23 7.69 -26.08
N ARG A 20 36.68 7.65 -27.31
CA ARG A 20 35.24 7.84 -27.54
C ARG A 20 34.39 6.73 -26.92
N TRP A 21 34.80 5.47 -27.04
CA TRP A 21 34.08 4.35 -26.43
C TRP A 21 34.17 4.35 -24.90
N GLY A 22 35.32 4.74 -24.32
CA GLY A 22 35.48 4.90 -22.88
C GLY A 22 34.60 6.00 -22.29
N LEU A 23 34.51 7.16 -22.97
CA LEU A 23 33.63 8.26 -22.57
C LEU A 23 32.15 7.88 -22.68
N LEU A 24 31.75 7.14 -23.73
CA LEU A 24 30.37 6.67 -23.86
C LEU A 24 30.00 5.69 -22.72
N GLY A 25 30.90 4.78 -22.36
CA GLY A 25 30.69 3.84 -21.25
C GLY A 25 30.55 4.51 -19.88
N LEU A 26 31.34 5.57 -19.63
CA LEU A 26 31.26 6.38 -18.41
C LEU A 26 29.96 7.17 -18.33
N VAL A 27 29.52 7.78 -19.44
CA VAL A 27 28.25 8.52 -19.50
C VAL A 27 27.06 7.58 -19.29
N VAL A 28 27.05 6.41 -19.93
CA VAL A 28 25.97 5.41 -19.76
C VAL A 28 25.92 4.86 -18.34
N SER A 29 27.08 4.56 -17.72
CA SER A 29 27.12 4.09 -16.33
C SER A 29 26.63 5.16 -15.34
N SER A 30 27.00 6.43 -15.57
CA SER A 30 26.59 7.54 -14.71
C SER A 30 25.08 7.79 -14.79
N VAL A 31 24.49 7.71 -15.99
CA VAL A 31 23.04 7.84 -16.21
C VAL A 31 22.26 6.68 -15.57
N LEU A 32 22.78 5.44 -15.65
CA LEU A 32 22.16 4.28 -15.01
C LEU A 32 22.15 4.39 -13.48
N ILE A 33 23.27 4.77 -12.87
CA ILE A 33 23.39 4.95 -11.41
C ILE A 33 22.47 6.08 -10.92
N TYR A 34 22.39 7.19 -11.66
CA TYR A 34 21.51 8.31 -11.31
C TYR A 34 20.02 7.95 -11.43
N SER A 35 19.64 7.14 -12.43
CA SER A 35 18.25 6.69 -12.60
C SER A 35 17.77 5.74 -11.49
N GLN A 36 18.63 4.85 -10.98
CA GLN A 36 18.25 3.88 -9.95
C GLN A 36 17.97 4.54 -8.60
N THR A 37 18.81 5.52 -8.22
CA THR A 37 18.69 6.20 -6.92
C THR A 37 17.45 7.10 -6.86
N SER A 38 17.17 7.85 -7.93
CA SER A 38 15.98 8.70 -8.06
C SER A 38 14.67 7.88 -8.09
N PHE A 39 14.64 6.76 -8.80
CA PHE A 39 13.43 5.93 -8.90
C PHE A 39 13.02 5.32 -7.54
N SER A 40 14.00 4.92 -6.73
CA SER A 40 13.77 4.36 -5.38
C SER A 40 13.13 5.37 -4.42
N SER A 41 13.57 6.62 -4.42
CA SER A 41 12.97 7.67 -3.58
C SER A 41 11.54 8.02 -4.00
N HIS A 42 11.24 8.04 -5.30
CA HIS A 42 9.90 8.34 -5.79
C HIS A 42 8.90 7.20 -5.51
N LEU A 43 9.33 5.94 -5.55
CA LEU A 43 8.47 4.80 -5.20
C LEU A 43 8.06 4.82 -3.71
N LYS A 44 8.96 5.20 -2.80
CA LYS A 44 8.61 5.34 -1.37
C LYS A 44 7.60 6.46 -1.11
N ALA A 45 7.76 7.61 -1.78
CA ALA A 45 6.81 8.70 -1.69
C ALA A 45 5.43 8.32 -2.25
N TYR A 46 5.39 7.54 -3.33
CA TYR A 46 4.15 7.05 -3.93
C TYR A 46 3.38 6.06 -3.02
N ASP A 47 4.08 5.12 -2.38
CA ASP A 47 3.46 4.13 -1.48
C ASP A 47 2.86 4.78 -0.21
N GLN A 48 3.55 5.79 0.32
CA GLN A 48 3.04 6.60 1.43
C GLN A 48 1.78 7.38 1.04
N ALA A 49 1.78 8.03 -0.14
CA ALA A 49 0.62 8.75 -0.64
C ALA A 49 -0.60 7.83 -0.88
N LEU A 50 -0.39 6.59 -1.33
CA LEU A 50 -1.47 5.63 -1.57
C LEU A 50 -2.18 5.22 -0.26
N THR A 51 -1.42 5.00 0.80
CA THR A 51 -1.95 4.63 2.12
C THR A 51 -2.79 5.77 2.72
N GLU A 52 -2.39 7.01 2.49
CA GLU A 52 -3.13 8.19 2.94
C GLU A 52 -4.45 8.36 2.18
N THR A 53 -4.47 8.16 0.86
CA THR A 53 -5.70 8.31 0.04
C THR A 53 -6.84 7.35 0.44
N THR A 54 -6.54 6.07 0.66
CA THR A 54 -7.55 5.08 1.11
C THR A 54 -8.15 5.43 2.48
N THR A 55 -7.35 6.05 3.36
CA THR A 55 -7.82 6.54 4.65
C THR A 55 -8.80 7.71 4.48
N TRP A 56 -8.60 8.58 3.49
CA TRP A 56 -9.48 9.71 3.21
C TRP A 56 -10.80 9.31 2.54
N GLU A 57 -10.80 8.34 1.64
CA GLU A 57 -12.02 7.82 0.99
C GLU A 57 -13.00 7.20 2.00
N ASN A 58 -12.47 6.43 2.96
CA ASN A 58 -13.28 5.88 4.05
C ASN A 58 -13.90 7.00 4.90
N ARG A 59 -13.12 8.04 5.24
CA ARG A 59 -13.62 9.20 6.00
C ARG A 59 -14.69 10.00 5.26
N LEU A 60 -14.57 10.15 3.95
CA LEU A 60 -15.56 10.83 3.11
C LEU A 60 -16.89 10.07 3.07
N THR A 61 -16.82 8.75 2.94
CA THR A 61 -17.99 7.87 2.92
C THR A 61 -18.77 7.94 4.24
N ASP A 62 -18.06 7.97 5.38
CA ASP A 62 -18.67 8.14 6.70
C ASP A 62 -19.40 9.48 6.82
N ILE A 63 -18.78 10.57 6.35
CA ILE A 63 -19.37 11.92 6.42
C ILE A 63 -20.62 12.03 5.53
N LEU A 64 -20.59 11.49 4.31
CA LEU A 64 -21.74 11.48 3.42
C LEU A 64 -22.90 10.67 3.99
N THR A 65 -22.60 9.54 4.65
CA THR A 65 -23.58 8.72 5.36
C THR A 65 -24.23 9.51 6.50
N ILE A 66 -23.44 10.22 7.31
CA ILE A 66 -23.94 11.09 8.39
C ILE A 66 -24.85 12.18 7.84
N LYS A 67 -24.47 12.85 6.74
CA LYS A 67 -25.27 13.90 6.09
C LYS A 67 -26.61 13.37 5.58
N GLY A 68 -26.63 12.20 4.95
CA GLY A 68 -27.87 11.54 4.52
C GLY A 68 -28.82 11.27 5.69
N ARG A 69 -28.29 10.83 6.83
CA ARG A 69 -29.09 10.57 8.04
C ARG A 69 -29.63 11.85 8.68
N ILE A 70 -28.83 12.91 8.75
CA ILE A 70 -29.30 14.23 9.23
C ILE A 70 -30.44 14.77 8.35
N ASN A 71 -30.34 14.61 7.04
CA ASN A 71 -31.43 15.00 6.12
C ASN A 71 -32.70 14.18 6.37
N GLY A 72 -32.57 12.87 6.63
CA GLY A 72 -33.70 12.02 7.02
C GLY A 72 -34.41 12.51 8.29
N VAL A 73 -33.66 12.88 9.33
CA VAL A 73 -34.21 13.45 10.57
C VAL A 73 -34.93 14.77 10.30
N ASN A 74 -34.37 15.66 9.49
CA ASN A 74 -35.02 16.92 9.12
C ASN A 74 -36.37 16.72 8.40
N VAL A 75 -36.46 15.72 7.51
CA VAL A 75 -37.71 15.38 6.81
C VAL A 75 -38.74 14.84 7.80
N ALA A 76 -38.34 13.95 8.70
CA ALA A 76 -39.21 13.39 9.73
C ALA A 76 -39.70 14.45 10.73
N ILE A 77 -38.86 15.43 11.09
CA ILE A 77 -39.30 16.54 11.95
C ILE A 77 -40.29 17.45 11.21
N LYS A 78 -40.07 17.73 9.93
CA LYS A 78 -41.02 18.53 9.12
C LYS A 78 -42.38 17.86 9.01
N SER A 79 -42.45 16.52 8.93
CA SER A 79 -43.73 15.82 8.92
C SER A 79 -44.46 15.95 10.26
N VAL A 80 -43.76 15.97 11.41
CA VAL A 80 -44.38 16.24 12.73
C VAL A 80 -45.06 17.61 12.78
N PHE A 81 -44.49 18.63 12.13
CA PHE A 81 -45.13 19.96 12.04
C PHE A 81 -46.34 20.01 11.11
N GLN A 82 -46.42 19.12 10.13
CA GLN A 82 -47.56 19.02 9.20
C GLN A 82 -48.66 18.05 9.68
N MET A 83 -48.47 17.40 10.83
CA MET A 83 -49.45 16.46 11.37
C MET A 83 -50.64 17.18 12.01
N ASP A 84 -51.81 17.02 11.40
CA ASP A 84 -53.09 17.12 12.08
C ASP A 84 -53.39 15.73 12.71
N LYS A 85 -52.95 15.54 13.96
CA LYS A 85 -53.19 14.38 14.84
C LYS A 85 -52.75 12.98 14.35
N GLY A 86 -51.56 12.56 14.78
CA GLY A 86 -51.38 11.24 15.42
C GLY A 86 -51.31 9.97 14.55
N SER A 87 -50.62 9.96 13.41
CA SER A 87 -50.30 8.69 12.73
C SER A 87 -49.10 8.00 13.41
N ALA A 88 -49.32 6.81 13.96
CA ALA A 88 -48.32 5.96 14.59
C ALA A 88 -47.11 5.62 13.69
N ASP A 89 -47.26 5.74 12.37
CA ASP A 89 -46.20 5.44 11.40
C ASP A 89 -45.08 6.48 11.41
N SER A 90 -45.39 7.74 11.77
CA SER A 90 -44.34 8.78 11.86
C SER A 90 -43.48 8.63 13.10
N VAL A 91 -44.04 8.17 14.21
CA VAL A 91 -43.26 7.87 15.43
C VAL A 91 -42.25 6.76 15.14
N ARG A 92 -42.68 5.67 14.48
CA ARG A 92 -41.78 4.58 14.06
C ARG A 92 -40.68 5.05 13.11
N THR A 93 -40.99 5.97 12.19
CA THR A 93 -40.01 6.53 11.26
C THR A 93 -38.94 7.35 12.01
N ILE A 94 -39.34 8.11 13.04
CA ILE A 94 -38.42 8.86 13.89
C ILE A 94 -37.57 7.93 14.75
N GLU A 95 -38.18 6.91 15.37
CA GLU A 95 -37.46 5.90 16.18
C GLU A 95 -36.38 5.19 15.38
N GLN A 96 -36.71 4.79 14.14
CA GLN A 96 -35.74 4.18 13.23
C GLN A 96 -34.59 5.14 12.89
N ALA A 97 -34.88 6.40 12.58
CA ALA A 97 -33.86 7.39 12.25
C ALA A 97 -32.93 7.69 13.45
N VAL A 98 -33.47 7.72 14.68
CA VAL A 98 -32.69 7.89 15.91
C VAL A 98 -31.80 6.68 16.19
N SER A 99 -32.33 5.47 16.05
CA SER A 99 -31.57 4.23 16.17
C SER A 99 -30.40 4.17 15.18
N ASP A 100 -30.65 4.56 13.93
CA ASP A 100 -29.62 4.63 12.90
C ASP A 100 -28.55 5.68 13.24
N LEU A 101 -28.91 6.84 13.80
CA LEU A 101 -27.92 7.83 14.25
C LEU A 101 -27.05 7.33 15.40
N GLN A 102 -27.64 6.65 16.39
CA GLN A 102 -26.90 6.08 17.52
C GLN A 102 -25.92 4.99 17.09
N ALA A 103 -26.31 4.16 16.11
CA ALA A 103 -25.42 3.16 15.53
C ALA A 103 -24.21 3.78 14.79
N ALA A 104 -24.32 5.03 14.32
CA ALA A 104 -23.25 5.73 13.61
C ALA A 104 -22.21 6.38 14.55
N GLY A 105 -22.62 6.80 15.75
CA GLY A 105 -21.80 7.62 16.66
C GLY A 105 -20.63 6.91 17.36
N VAL A 106 -20.53 5.58 17.26
CA VAL A 106 -19.69 4.79 18.19
C VAL A 106 -18.25 4.50 17.69
N GLN A 107 -17.83 4.97 16.52
CA GLN A 107 -16.49 4.64 16.00
C GLN A 107 -15.86 5.80 15.21
N HIS A 108 -14.93 6.57 15.81
CA HIS A 108 -13.62 6.99 15.24
C HIS A 108 -13.08 8.37 15.70
N SER A 109 -11.79 8.36 16.12
CA SER A 109 -10.72 9.39 16.03
C SER A 109 -10.91 10.82 16.62
N VAL A 110 -9.85 11.31 17.28
CA VAL A 110 -9.74 12.49 18.16
C VAL A 110 -10.19 13.85 17.55
N SER A 111 -10.13 14.04 16.23
CA SER A 111 -10.63 15.26 15.57
C SER A 111 -12.16 15.28 15.36
N VAL A 112 -12.85 14.16 15.59
CA VAL A 112 -14.31 14.01 15.55
C VAL A 112 -14.94 14.38 16.90
N HIS A 113 -14.14 14.64 17.95
CA HIS A 113 -14.66 14.81 19.32
C HIS A 113 -15.68 15.96 19.47
N ARG A 114 -15.51 17.07 18.74
CA ARG A 114 -16.53 18.16 18.71
C ARG A 114 -17.80 17.77 17.95
N MET A 115 -17.68 17.00 16.87
CA MET A 115 -18.84 16.50 16.12
C MET A 115 -19.59 15.42 16.91
N GLY A 116 -18.89 14.49 17.56
CA GLY A 116 -19.48 13.47 18.42
C GLY A 116 -20.35 14.07 19.53
N MET A 117 -19.82 15.06 20.27
CA MET A 117 -20.60 15.78 21.28
C MET A 117 -21.87 16.46 20.73
N THR A 118 -21.87 16.83 19.45
CA THR A 118 -23.03 17.49 18.85
C THR A 118 -24.04 16.48 18.32
N ILE A 119 -23.58 15.34 17.78
CA ILE A 119 -24.42 14.22 17.39
C ILE A 119 -25.13 13.62 18.61
N ASP A 120 -24.42 13.46 19.74
CA ASP A 120 -25.00 12.97 20.99
C ASP A 120 -26.09 13.91 21.53
N ARG A 121 -25.91 15.23 21.39
CA ARG A 121 -26.93 16.23 21.75
C ARG A 121 -28.16 16.12 20.85
N ILE A 122 -27.98 15.93 19.54
CA ILE A 122 -29.09 15.74 18.60
C ILE A 122 -29.83 14.44 18.89
N ALA A 123 -29.12 13.34 19.12
CA ALA A 123 -29.71 12.05 19.46
C ALA A 123 -30.52 12.15 20.77
N LEU A 124 -29.94 12.73 21.83
CA LEU A 124 -30.61 12.91 23.12
C LEU A 124 -31.86 13.80 23.01
N ALA A 125 -31.79 14.91 22.27
CA ALA A 125 -32.95 15.79 22.05
C ALA A 125 -34.04 15.10 21.22
N SER A 126 -33.66 14.28 20.25
CA SER A 126 -34.59 13.49 19.42
C SER A 126 -35.30 12.42 20.25
N THR A 127 -34.59 11.69 21.11
CA THR A 127 -35.18 10.70 22.03
C THR A 127 -36.19 11.35 22.97
N ARG A 128 -35.87 12.52 23.55
CA ARG A 128 -36.81 13.27 24.39
C ARG A 128 -38.07 13.68 23.63
N THR A 129 -37.93 14.07 22.36
CA THR A 129 -39.08 14.43 21.52
C THR A 129 -40.02 13.23 21.30
N VAL A 130 -39.44 12.04 21.06
CA VAL A 130 -40.21 10.79 20.95
C VAL A 130 -40.92 10.44 22.25
N ASP A 131 -40.25 10.59 23.39
CA ASP A 131 -40.84 10.34 24.71
C ASP A 131 -42.02 11.29 25.00
N GLU A 132 -41.94 12.57 24.62
CA GLU A 132 -43.05 13.52 24.77
C GLU A 132 -44.23 13.23 23.84
N LEU A 133 -43.96 12.85 22.59
CA LEU A 133 -45.00 12.42 21.65
C LEU A 133 -45.76 11.20 22.20
N ARG A 134 -45.04 10.26 22.82
CA ARG A 134 -45.65 9.09 23.47
C ARG A 134 -46.54 9.47 24.65
N ARG A 135 -46.26 10.58 25.33
CA ARG A 135 -47.08 11.14 26.42
C ARG A 135 -48.24 12.02 25.96
N ASN A 136 -48.47 12.15 24.64
CA ASN A 136 -49.48 13.03 24.03
C ASN A 136 -49.34 14.52 24.39
N ASN A 137 -48.15 14.97 24.82
CA ASN A 137 -47.89 16.38 25.13
C ASN A 137 -47.38 17.12 23.88
N LEU A 138 -48.29 17.46 22.98
CA LEU A 138 -47.99 18.02 21.65
C LEU A 138 -47.26 19.36 21.70
N ASP A 139 -47.54 20.22 22.68
CA ASP A 139 -46.91 21.55 22.77
C ASP A 139 -45.45 21.45 23.19
N GLU A 140 -45.13 20.55 24.12
CA GLU A 140 -43.75 20.30 24.54
C GLU A 140 -42.95 19.55 23.47
N ALA A 141 -43.59 18.60 22.76
CA ALA A 141 -42.99 17.96 21.59
C ALA A 141 -42.64 18.96 20.48
N ARG A 142 -43.49 19.96 20.22
CA ARG A 142 -43.21 21.06 19.27
C ARG A 142 -42.03 21.92 19.71
N LEU A 143 -41.93 22.24 21.01
CA LEU A 143 -40.81 23.00 21.56
C LEU A 143 -39.49 22.23 21.44
N GLN A 144 -39.48 20.92 21.72
CA GLN A 144 -38.29 20.08 21.55
C GLN A 144 -37.90 19.93 20.07
N ALA A 145 -38.88 19.77 19.18
CA ALA A 145 -38.64 19.71 17.74
C ALA A 145 -38.03 21.02 17.20
N GLN A 146 -38.46 22.19 17.70
CA GLN A 146 -37.83 23.48 17.36
C GLN A 146 -36.38 23.57 17.86
N ASN A 147 -36.06 23.04 19.04
CA ASN A 147 -34.69 22.96 19.52
C ASN A 147 -33.81 22.07 18.64
N VAL A 148 -34.32 20.92 18.18
CA VAL A 148 -33.57 20.04 17.26
C VAL A 148 -33.32 20.73 15.91
N LEU A 149 -34.31 21.43 15.37
CA LEU A 149 -34.17 22.24 14.16
C LEU A 149 -33.07 23.30 14.32
N ARG A 150 -33.08 24.04 15.44
CA ARG A 150 -32.06 25.05 15.74
C ARG A 150 -30.65 24.45 15.79
N ILE A 151 -30.46 23.36 16.53
CA ILE A 151 -29.16 22.67 16.61
C ILE A 151 -28.72 22.21 15.22
N THR A 152 -29.64 21.69 14.41
CA THR A 152 -29.32 21.20 13.07
C THR A 152 -28.90 22.34 12.14
N THR A 153 -29.53 23.51 12.25
CA THR A 153 -29.13 24.71 11.50
C THR A 153 -27.75 25.24 11.90
N GLU A 154 -27.36 25.11 13.17
CA GLU A 154 -26.02 25.49 13.65
C GLU A 154 -24.93 24.51 13.18
N VAL A 155 -25.27 23.23 13.01
CA VAL A 155 -24.33 22.18 12.59
C VAL A 155 -24.11 22.15 11.09
N SER A 156 -25.13 22.50 10.30
CA SER A 156 -25.06 22.50 8.84
C SER A 156 -23.83 23.23 8.26
N PRO A 157 -23.51 24.48 8.64
CA PRO A 157 -22.32 25.17 8.10
C PRO A 157 -21.00 24.52 8.52
N VAL A 158 -20.93 23.90 9.70
CA VAL A 158 -19.73 23.19 10.18
C VAL A 158 -19.47 21.93 9.34
N VAL A 159 -20.52 21.19 9.01
CA VAL A 159 -20.42 20.02 8.11
C VAL A 159 -19.97 20.45 6.72
N THR A 160 -20.53 21.54 6.17
CA THR A 160 -20.13 22.06 4.86
C THR A 160 -18.68 22.55 4.83
N GLU A 161 -18.22 23.22 5.89
CA GLU A 161 -16.81 23.65 5.99
C GLU A 161 -15.86 22.45 6.14
N LEU A 162 -16.28 21.41 6.88
CA LEU A 162 -15.49 20.17 6.98
C LEU A 162 -15.40 19.45 5.62
N GLU A 163 -16.51 19.35 4.90
CA GLU A 163 -16.54 18.84 3.51
C GLU A 163 -15.54 19.63 2.65
N ARG A 164 -15.57 20.97 2.72
CA ARG A 164 -14.64 21.84 1.98
C ARG A 164 -13.18 21.57 2.35
N GLN A 165 -12.85 21.46 3.64
CA GLN A 165 -11.48 21.19 4.08
C GLN A 165 -10.98 19.80 3.65
N ILE A 166 -11.84 18.79 3.70
CA ILE A 166 -11.49 17.44 3.25
C ILE A 166 -11.29 17.42 1.73
N THR A 167 -12.16 18.07 0.97
CA THR A 167 -11.99 18.21 -0.48
C THR A 167 -10.70 18.93 -0.83
N LEU A 168 -10.35 20.03 -0.14
CA LEU A 168 -9.09 20.74 -0.37
C LEU A 168 -7.86 19.89 -0.05
N ARG A 169 -7.87 19.13 1.05
CA ARG A 169 -6.78 18.21 1.39
C ARG A 169 -6.67 17.05 0.41
N TRP A 170 -7.81 16.52 -0.04
CA TRP A 170 -7.85 15.50 -1.07
C TRP A 170 -7.28 16.02 -2.39
N GLN A 171 -7.65 17.24 -2.81
CA GLN A 171 -7.08 17.88 -4.01
C GLN A 171 -5.57 18.14 -3.87
N ALA A 172 -5.10 18.53 -2.69
CA ALA A 172 -3.66 18.72 -2.43
C ALA A 172 -2.91 17.38 -2.52
N SER A 173 -3.45 16.31 -1.91
CA SER A 173 -2.90 14.96 -1.99
C SER A 173 -2.92 14.42 -3.43
N GLU A 174 -3.99 14.67 -4.19
CA GLU A 174 -4.05 14.29 -5.59
C GLU A 174 -3.05 15.11 -6.42
N THR A 175 -2.82 16.38 -6.10
CA THR A 175 -1.77 17.20 -6.74
C THR A 175 -0.38 16.64 -6.45
N GLU A 176 -0.10 16.21 -5.22
CA GLU A 176 1.14 15.51 -4.87
C GLU A 176 1.27 14.17 -5.60
N ARG A 177 0.17 13.41 -5.74
CA ARG A 177 0.11 12.19 -6.56
C ARG A 177 0.39 12.50 -8.02
N GLN A 178 -0.23 13.52 -8.61
CA GLN A 178 -0.02 13.93 -9.99
C GLN A 178 1.42 14.44 -10.18
N ASN A 179 2.02 15.11 -9.20
CA ASN A 179 3.43 15.51 -9.22
C ASN A 179 4.39 14.32 -9.08
N ALA A 180 4.06 13.33 -8.23
CA ALA A 180 4.82 12.10 -8.08
C ALA A 180 4.70 11.21 -9.32
N VAL A 181 3.50 11.10 -9.90
CA VAL A 181 3.23 10.44 -11.17
C VAL A 181 3.87 11.20 -12.32
N ALA A 182 3.92 12.53 -12.31
CA ALA A 182 4.68 13.32 -13.27
C ALA A 182 6.19 13.13 -13.09
N GLY A 183 6.69 12.94 -11.86
CA GLY A 183 8.07 12.52 -11.58
C GLY A 183 8.37 11.12 -12.10
N ILE A 184 7.45 10.17 -11.86
CA ILE A 184 7.51 8.80 -12.41
C ILE A 184 7.30 8.80 -13.91
N ASN A 185 6.55 9.73 -14.50
CA ASN A 185 6.33 9.90 -15.94
C ASN A 185 7.40 10.78 -16.59
N ARG A 186 8.23 11.49 -15.81
CA ARG A 186 9.52 12.03 -16.26
C ARG A 186 10.59 10.96 -16.16
N GLY A 187 10.55 10.05 -15.18
CA GLY A 187 11.45 8.90 -15.07
C GLY A 187 11.13 7.79 -16.09
N ARG A 188 9.85 7.42 -16.24
CA ARG A 188 9.29 6.67 -17.37
C ARG A 188 9.32 7.54 -18.61
N GLY A 189 9.26 8.85 -18.52
CA GLY A 189 9.46 9.73 -19.68
C GLY A 189 10.85 9.58 -20.22
N ILE A 190 11.87 9.47 -19.37
CA ILE A 190 13.26 9.18 -19.73
C ILE A 190 13.42 7.70 -20.12
N ALA A 191 12.82 6.74 -19.41
CA ALA A 191 12.95 5.33 -19.76
C ALA A 191 12.16 4.95 -21.01
N VAL A 192 10.97 5.52 -21.21
CA VAL A 192 10.11 5.43 -22.40
C VAL A 192 10.65 6.32 -23.50
N SER A 193 11.22 7.51 -23.26
CA SER A 193 11.93 8.21 -24.34
C SER A 193 13.23 7.50 -24.70
N VAL A 194 13.91 6.82 -23.78
CA VAL A 194 15.03 5.91 -24.11
C VAL A 194 14.51 4.70 -24.87
N LEU A 195 13.41 4.05 -24.44
CA LEU A 195 12.80 2.92 -25.15
C LEU A 195 12.14 3.33 -26.47
N PHE A 196 11.65 4.55 -26.60
CA PHE A 196 10.98 5.12 -27.77
C PHE A 196 12.00 5.72 -28.70
N VAL A 197 13.11 6.28 -28.21
CA VAL A 197 14.29 6.56 -29.03
C VAL A 197 14.86 5.23 -29.51
N LEU A 198 14.99 4.20 -28.67
CA LEU A 198 15.39 2.86 -29.10
C LEU A 198 14.39 2.21 -30.06
N ALA A 199 13.09 2.40 -29.88
CA ALA A 199 12.05 1.83 -30.74
C ALA A 199 11.88 2.63 -32.03
N VAL A 200 11.95 3.97 -32.02
CA VAL A 200 11.91 4.83 -33.22
C VAL A 200 13.19 4.67 -34.01
N THR A 201 14.34 4.52 -33.35
CA THR A 201 15.58 4.12 -34.04
C THR A 201 15.42 2.70 -34.61
N ALA A 202 14.89 1.73 -33.86
CA ALA A 202 14.64 0.39 -34.38
C ALA A 202 13.64 0.36 -35.55
N VAL A 203 12.54 1.13 -35.49
CA VAL A 203 11.51 1.23 -36.52
C VAL A 203 12.03 2.01 -37.73
N GLY A 204 12.80 3.09 -37.53
CA GLY A 204 13.47 3.80 -38.61
C GLY A 204 14.51 2.94 -39.32
N PHE A 205 15.24 2.10 -38.58
CA PHE A 205 16.12 1.09 -39.15
C PHE A 205 15.35 -0.01 -39.90
N LEU A 206 14.24 -0.48 -39.34
CA LEU A 206 13.37 -1.46 -39.99
C LEU A 206 12.71 -0.90 -41.25
N SER A 207 12.27 0.36 -41.27
CA SER A 207 11.63 0.96 -42.44
C SER A 207 12.64 1.18 -43.57
N VAL A 208 13.85 1.65 -43.25
CA VAL A 208 14.95 1.79 -44.23
C VAL A 208 15.37 0.42 -44.78
N GLY A 209 15.48 -0.58 -43.89
CA GLY A 209 15.75 -1.97 -44.27
C GLY A 209 14.66 -2.56 -45.18
N LEU A 210 13.39 -2.36 -44.85
CA LEU A 210 12.24 -2.88 -45.61
C LEU A 210 12.09 -2.18 -46.97
N SER A 211 12.37 -0.88 -47.06
CA SER A 211 12.38 -0.14 -48.34
C SER A 211 13.53 -0.56 -49.27
N ASN A 212 14.69 -0.96 -48.72
CA ASN A 212 15.79 -1.52 -49.51
C ASN A 212 15.48 -2.96 -49.96
N LEU A 213 14.72 -3.72 -49.16
CA LEU A 213 14.29 -5.07 -49.52
C LEU A 213 13.19 -5.07 -50.60
N LEU A 214 12.23 -4.15 -50.50
CA LEU A 214 11.12 -4.01 -51.46
C LEU A 214 11.52 -3.25 -52.74
N GLY A 215 12.60 -2.46 -52.71
CA GLY A 215 13.15 -1.77 -53.89
C GLY A 215 13.89 -2.69 -54.87
N TRP A 216 14.08 -3.98 -54.52
CA TRP A 216 14.86 -4.93 -55.30
C TRP A 216 14.12 -5.55 -56.50
N THR A 217 12.88 -5.14 -56.77
CA THR A 217 12.11 -5.61 -57.95
C THR A 217 11.88 -4.54 -59.01
N LYS A 218 12.39 -3.31 -58.83
CA LYS A 218 12.20 -2.24 -59.83
C LYS A 218 13.48 -2.00 -60.63
N GLU A 219 13.58 -2.76 -61.72
CA GLU A 219 14.48 -2.61 -62.86
C GLU A 219 14.71 -1.12 -63.19
N ARG A 220 15.92 -0.60 -62.95
CA ARG A 220 16.26 0.79 -63.27
C ARG A 220 16.93 0.87 -64.62
N GLN A 221 16.29 1.65 -65.49
CA GLN A 221 16.92 2.29 -66.64
C GLN A 221 18.01 3.29 -66.23
N PRO A 222 19.02 3.51 -67.07
CA PRO A 222 20.16 4.37 -66.77
C PRO A 222 19.78 5.85 -66.89
N GLN A 223 19.91 6.60 -65.79
CA GLN A 223 19.98 8.06 -65.85
C GLN A 223 21.13 8.58 -64.98
N HIS A 224 22.00 9.35 -65.63
CA HIS A 224 23.10 10.08 -65.05
C HIS A 224 22.57 11.30 -64.28
N SER A 225 22.66 11.30 -62.95
CA SER A 225 22.63 12.54 -62.16
C SER A 225 23.44 12.36 -60.86
N LEU A 226 24.11 13.46 -60.47
CA LEU A 226 25.14 13.56 -59.44
C LEU A 226 24.57 13.19 -58.06
N ALA A 227 24.79 11.95 -57.63
CA ALA A 227 24.20 11.37 -56.43
C ALA A 227 24.99 11.72 -55.15
N THR A 228 24.36 12.45 -54.23
CA THR A 228 24.77 12.53 -52.82
C THR A 228 24.64 11.15 -52.18
N ALA A 229 25.77 10.56 -51.79
CA ALA A 229 25.85 9.22 -51.23
C ALA A 229 25.13 9.12 -49.86
N SER A 230 23.87 8.70 -49.87
CA SER A 230 23.14 8.27 -48.67
C SER A 230 23.75 6.98 -48.14
N ARG A 231 24.56 7.11 -47.08
CA ARG A 231 25.17 5.99 -46.35
C ARG A 231 24.10 5.31 -45.51
N GLY A 232 23.60 4.16 -45.97
CA GLY A 232 22.81 3.26 -45.14
C GLY A 232 23.66 2.67 -44.00
N PHE A 233 22.99 2.31 -42.90
CA PHE A 233 23.63 1.58 -41.80
C PHE A 233 24.13 0.23 -42.30
N SER A 234 25.39 -0.08 -41.97
CA SER A 234 25.98 -1.37 -42.35
C SER A 234 25.26 -2.50 -41.63
N LEU A 235 25.10 -3.65 -42.28
CA LEU A 235 24.60 -4.89 -41.65
C LEU A 235 25.40 -5.23 -40.37
N VAL A 236 26.70 -4.94 -40.39
CA VAL A 236 27.59 -5.11 -39.23
C VAL A 236 27.18 -4.20 -38.05
N GLU A 237 26.70 -3.00 -38.33
CA GLU A 237 26.29 -2.04 -37.31
C GLU A 237 24.99 -2.46 -36.62
N LEU A 238 24.04 -3.02 -37.37
CA LEU A 238 22.81 -3.59 -36.79
C LEU A 238 23.12 -4.82 -35.91
N LEU A 239 24.04 -5.69 -36.35
CA LEU A 239 24.50 -6.82 -35.53
C LEU A 239 25.17 -6.34 -34.24
N MET A 240 25.95 -5.25 -34.29
CA MET A 240 26.58 -4.67 -33.10
C MET A 240 25.54 -4.15 -32.11
N VAL A 241 24.50 -3.44 -32.57
CA VAL A 241 23.42 -2.91 -31.70
C VAL A 241 22.65 -4.05 -31.04
N VAL A 242 22.23 -5.07 -31.80
CA VAL A 242 21.52 -6.25 -31.25
C VAL A 242 22.41 -6.99 -30.25
N GLY A 243 23.71 -7.11 -30.53
CA GLY A 243 24.67 -7.68 -29.58
C GLY A 243 24.72 -6.92 -28.26
N ILE A 244 24.77 -5.58 -28.30
CA ILE A 244 24.80 -4.74 -27.09
C ILE A 244 23.49 -4.83 -26.31
N THR A 245 22.32 -4.82 -26.97
CA THR A 245 21.02 -4.88 -26.29
C THR A 245 20.78 -6.23 -25.61
N LEU A 246 21.23 -7.33 -26.20
CA LEU A 246 21.18 -8.66 -25.56
C LEU A 246 22.03 -8.70 -24.29
N VAL A 247 23.26 -8.16 -24.34
CA VAL A 247 24.13 -8.10 -23.15
C VAL A 247 23.49 -7.26 -22.05
N LEU A 248 22.96 -6.08 -22.37
CA LEU A 248 22.28 -5.22 -21.38
C LEU A 248 21.03 -5.90 -20.77
N SER A 249 20.26 -6.62 -21.58
CA SER A 249 19.06 -7.32 -21.13
C SER A 249 19.39 -8.42 -20.11
N THR A 250 20.47 -9.18 -20.34
CA THR A 250 20.89 -10.24 -19.40
C THR A 250 21.28 -9.69 -18.03
N ILE A 251 21.93 -8.52 -17.96
CA ILE A 251 22.30 -7.87 -16.70
C ILE A 251 21.05 -7.33 -15.98
N ALA A 252 20.08 -6.80 -16.72
CA ALA A 252 18.84 -6.25 -16.15
C ALA A 252 17.97 -7.33 -15.47
N ILE A 253 17.85 -8.52 -16.08
CA ILE A 253 17.00 -9.62 -15.57
C ILE A 253 17.41 -10.06 -14.16
N ALA A 254 18.71 -10.20 -13.90
CA ALA A 254 19.22 -10.62 -12.58
C ALA A 254 18.85 -9.63 -11.47
N ASN A 255 18.88 -8.32 -11.77
CA ASN A 255 18.54 -7.27 -10.82
C ASN A 255 17.04 -7.24 -10.48
N ILE A 256 16.17 -7.55 -11.46
CA ILE A 256 14.71 -7.56 -11.23
C ILE A 256 14.32 -8.68 -10.25
N ALA A 257 14.90 -9.88 -10.36
CA ALA A 257 14.67 -10.96 -9.39
C ALA A 257 15.11 -10.55 -7.96
N ALA A 258 16.19 -9.77 -7.86
CA ALA A 258 16.67 -9.18 -6.62
C ALA A 258 15.76 -8.04 -6.05
N VAL A 259 14.86 -7.47 -6.84
CA VAL A 259 13.86 -6.52 -6.35
C VAL A 259 12.57 -7.23 -5.97
N VAL A 260 12.09 -8.17 -6.80
CA VAL A 260 10.82 -8.88 -6.58
C VAL A 260 10.81 -9.63 -5.24
N SER A 261 11.84 -10.43 -4.94
CA SER A 261 11.87 -11.17 -3.67
C SER A 261 12.00 -10.24 -2.44
N SER A 262 12.67 -9.09 -2.56
CA SER A 262 12.71 -8.06 -1.51
C SER A 262 11.34 -7.40 -1.30
N SER A 263 10.57 -7.23 -2.37
CA SER A 263 9.19 -6.73 -2.31
C SER A 263 8.27 -7.74 -1.62
N ARG A 264 8.40 -9.03 -1.96
CA ARG A 264 7.59 -10.12 -1.37
C ARG A 264 7.73 -10.19 0.15
N ILE A 265 8.96 -10.18 0.67
CA ILE A 265 9.16 -10.25 2.13
C ILE A 265 8.65 -8.99 2.85
N ARG A 266 8.80 -7.82 2.22
CA ARG A 266 8.27 -6.55 2.76
C ARG A 266 6.74 -6.55 2.80
N ALA A 267 6.10 -6.95 1.70
CA ALA A 267 4.65 -7.11 1.63
C ALA A 267 4.17 -8.12 2.67
N GLY A 268 4.85 -9.26 2.80
CA GLY A 268 4.48 -10.29 3.76
C GLY A 268 4.52 -9.81 5.21
N ILE A 269 5.60 -9.13 5.61
CA ILE A 269 5.71 -8.57 6.95
C ILE A 269 4.70 -7.44 7.20
N SER A 270 4.38 -6.65 6.18
CA SER A 270 3.31 -5.65 6.28
C SER A 270 1.95 -6.31 6.56
N SER A 271 1.62 -7.37 5.80
CA SER A 271 0.38 -8.12 6.01
C SER A 271 0.35 -8.84 7.36
N MET A 272 1.49 -9.35 7.85
CA MET A 272 1.59 -9.91 9.21
C MET A 272 1.33 -8.84 10.27
N SER A 273 1.97 -7.68 10.14
CA SER A 273 1.74 -6.56 11.06
C SER A 273 0.27 -6.16 11.07
N GLY A 274 -0.39 -6.11 9.90
CA GLY A 274 -1.82 -5.86 9.78
C GLY A 274 -2.67 -6.92 10.48
N LEU A 275 -2.34 -8.21 10.29
CA LEU A 275 -3.01 -9.32 10.97
C LEU A 275 -2.88 -9.22 12.49
N LEU A 276 -1.69 -8.89 13.01
CA LEU A 276 -1.47 -8.73 14.45
C LEU A 276 -2.24 -7.53 15.02
N GLN A 277 -2.30 -6.40 14.30
CA GLN A 277 -3.13 -5.27 14.72
C GLN A 277 -4.62 -5.62 14.72
N ASN A 278 -5.07 -6.37 13.71
CA ASN A 278 -6.45 -6.84 13.65
C ASN A 278 -6.75 -7.82 14.81
N CYS A 279 -5.86 -8.77 15.09
CA CYS A 279 -5.96 -9.68 16.23
C CYS A 279 -6.11 -8.91 17.54
N ARG A 280 -5.26 -7.89 17.75
CA ARG A 280 -5.33 -6.99 18.92
C ARG A 280 -6.69 -6.30 19.03
N MET A 281 -7.19 -5.71 17.94
CA MET A 281 -8.48 -5.01 17.93
C MET A 281 -9.65 -5.98 18.17
N LEU A 282 -9.60 -7.17 17.60
CA LEU A 282 -10.61 -8.21 17.80
C LEU A 282 -10.62 -8.72 19.23
N ALA A 283 -9.45 -8.85 19.88
CA ALA A 283 -9.34 -9.27 21.27
C ALA A 283 -10.03 -8.27 22.22
N VAL A 284 -9.79 -6.98 21.99
CA VAL A 284 -10.46 -5.89 22.71
C VAL A 284 -11.96 -5.91 22.43
N LYS A 285 -12.36 -5.96 21.15
CA LYS A 285 -13.77 -5.94 20.73
C LYS A 285 -14.58 -7.10 21.31
N LYS A 286 -14.00 -8.30 21.35
CA LYS A 286 -14.65 -9.51 21.88
C LYS A 286 -14.49 -9.66 23.40
N ASN A 287 -13.72 -8.78 24.05
CA ASN A 287 -13.34 -8.91 25.46
C ASN A 287 -12.80 -10.31 25.81
N LYS A 288 -11.96 -10.86 24.92
CA LYS A 288 -11.42 -12.22 25.01
C LYS A 288 -9.96 -12.25 24.58
N THR A 289 -9.22 -13.25 25.04
CA THR A 289 -7.86 -13.48 24.56
C THR A 289 -7.92 -14.14 23.18
N LEU A 290 -7.31 -13.51 22.18
CA LEU A 290 -7.19 -14.09 20.83
C LEU A 290 -5.72 -14.36 20.51
N THR A 291 -5.47 -15.44 19.78
CA THR A 291 -4.13 -15.85 19.35
C THR A 291 -4.00 -15.67 17.84
N ALA A 292 -2.90 -15.05 17.41
CA ALA A 292 -2.50 -15.04 16.01
C ALA A 292 -1.55 -16.22 15.76
N HIS A 293 -2.05 -17.21 15.03
CA HIS A 293 -1.27 -18.38 14.63
C HIS A 293 -0.61 -18.15 13.30
N VAL A 294 0.57 -18.75 13.13
CA VAL A 294 1.32 -18.71 11.87
C VAL A 294 1.72 -20.13 11.52
N THR A 295 1.11 -20.67 10.47
CA THR A 295 1.36 -22.04 10.02
C THR A 295 1.87 -22.05 8.58
N ALA A 296 2.56 -23.12 8.21
CA ALA A 296 2.85 -23.38 6.81
C ALA A 296 1.53 -23.72 6.09
N ALA A 297 1.21 -22.97 5.05
CA ALA A 297 0.25 -23.39 4.05
C ALA A 297 0.93 -24.37 3.09
N GLY A 298 0.15 -25.22 2.42
CA GLY A 298 0.67 -26.11 1.39
C GLY A 298 1.56 -25.39 0.37
N SER A 299 2.53 -26.11 -0.21
CA SER A 299 3.49 -25.61 -1.21
C SER A 299 4.46 -24.53 -0.72
N GLY A 300 4.79 -24.52 0.58
CA GLY A 300 5.82 -23.62 1.14
C GLY A 300 5.39 -22.15 1.26
N SER A 301 4.08 -21.88 1.12
CA SER A 301 3.51 -20.59 1.51
C SER A 301 3.33 -20.57 3.03
N LEU A 302 3.34 -19.40 3.64
CA LEU A 302 2.88 -19.25 5.03
C LEU A 302 1.45 -18.72 5.04
N MET A 303 0.74 -18.96 6.14
CA MET A 303 -0.55 -18.36 6.40
C MET A 303 -0.68 -18.00 7.87
N GLY A 304 -1.10 -16.77 8.11
CA GLY A 304 -1.46 -16.29 9.44
C GLY A 304 -2.98 -16.29 9.61
N TYR A 305 -3.46 -16.65 10.78
CA TYR A 305 -4.89 -16.60 11.11
C TYR A 305 -5.12 -16.26 12.58
N VAL A 306 -6.31 -15.76 12.91
CA VAL A 306 -6.69 -15.34 14.27
C VAL A 306 -7.79 -16.23 14.81
N LYS A 307 -7.60 -16.75 16.03
CA LYS A 307 -8.58 -17.56 16.76
C LYS A 307 -8.72 -17.16 18.23
N ASP A 308 -9.76 -17.67 18.88
CA ASP A 308 -9.84 -17.66 20.36
C ASP A 308 -8.66 -18.44 20.92
N ALA A 309 -7.99 -17.91 21.94
CA ALA A 309 -6.79 -18.55 22.48
C ALA A 309 -7.08 -19.92 23.11
N ALA A 310 -8.31 -20.15 23.57
CA ALA A 310 -8.75 -21.45 24.08
C ALA A 310 -9.16 -22.44 22.98
N ASP A 311 -9.32 -21.99 21.73
CA ASP A 311 -9.77 -22.81 20.62
C ASP A 311 -8.60 -23.54 19.95
N SER A 312 -8.52 -24.85 20.16
CA SER A 312 -7.51 -25.73 19.54
C SER A 312 -8.01 -26.41 18.25
N SER A 313 -9.17 -26.02 17.71
CA SER A 313 -9.70 -26.57 16.48
C SER A 313 -8.79 -26.26 15.28
N PRO A 314 -8.78 -27.10 14.23
CA PRO A 314 -8.03 -26.80 13.01
C PRO A 314 -8.56 -25.53 12.33
N LEU A 315 -7.74 -24.92 11.47
CA LEU A 315 -8.12 -23.73 10.69
C LEU A 315 -9.48 -23.89 10.02
N SER A 316 -10.32 -22.87 10.15
CA SER A 316 -11.64 -22.75 9.53
C SER A 316 -11.66 -21.62 8.50
N SER A 317 -12.52 -21.74 7.48
CA SER A 317 -12.75 -20.68 6.50
C SER A 317 -13.39 -19.41 7.10
N THR A 318 -13.94 -19.52 8.30
CA THR A 318 -14.51 -18.39 9.06
C THR A 318 -13.46 -17.58 9.82
N ASP A 319 -12.23 -18.09 9.94
CA ASP A 319 -11.16 -17.40 10.63
C ASP A 319 -10.65 -16.22 9.80
N THR A 320 -10.30 -15.14 10.48
CA THR A 320 -9.60 -14.03 9.82
C THR A 320 -8.21 -14.49 9.42
N GLN A 321 -7.95 -14.58 8.12
CA GLN A 321 -6.73 -15.17 7.57
C GLN A 321 -6.02 -14.24 6.60
N VAL A 322 -4.70 -14.37 6.56
CA VAL A 322 -3.80 -13.69 5.62
C VAL A 322 -2.83 -14.73 5.08
N LYS A 323 -2.83 -14.92 3.76
CA LYS A 323 -1.87 -15.79 3.08
C LYS A 323 -0.69 -14.97 2.56
N TRP A 324 0.51 -15.50 2.72
CA TRP A 324 1.71 -14.93 2.10
C TRP A 324 2.09 -15.68 0.83
N GLU A 325 2.73 -14.95 -0.09
CA GLU A 325 3.30 -15.54 -1.29
C GLU A 325 4.51 -16.41 -0.91
N ALA A 326 4.60 -17.61 -1.49
CA ALA A 326 5.79 -18.43 -1.38
C ALA A 326 7.00 -17.73 -2.04
N PRO A 327 8.23 -17.98 -1.58
CA PRO A 327 8.61 -18.95 -0.56
C PRO A 327 9.16 -18.26 0.70
N VAL A 328 8.32 -17.53 1.42
CA VAL A 328 8.68 -16.96 2.72
C VAL A 328 8.42 -18.00 3.81
N VAL A 329 9.40 -18.24 4.69
CA VAL A 329 9.29 -19.15 5.85
C VAL A 329 9.53 -18.42 7.17
N ARG A 330 8.83 -18.85 8.23
CA ARG A 330 8.97 -18.32 9.60
C ARG A 330 10.05 -19.13 10.28
N MET A 331 10.92 -18.46 11.01
CA MET A 331 11.98 -19.08 11.80
C MET A 331 12.00 -18.50 13.21
N THR A 332 12.36 -19.35 14.17
CA THR A 332 12.52 -18.97 15.58
C THR A 332 13.82 -18.23 15.81
N ILE A 333 14.89 -18.67 15.14
CA ILE A 333 16.23 -18.08 15.20
C ILE A 333 16.81 -18.04 13.78
N PRO A 334 17.54 -16.99 13.38
CA PRO A 334 18.26 -16.99 12.11
C PRO A 334 19.32 -18.09 12.08
N THR A 335 19.20 -19.05 11.16
CA THR A 335 20.16 -20.14 10.99
C THR A 335 20.52 -20.38 9.52
N GLY A 336 21.68 -21.00 9.29
CA GLY A 336 22.20 -21.38 7.97
C GLY A 336 23.20 -20.39 7.37
N PRO A 337 23.80 -20.73 6.20
CA PRO A 337 24.79 -19.88 5.54
C PRO A 337 24.23 -18.50 5.20
N GLY A 338 24.93 -17.46 5.67
CA GLY A 338 24.50 -16.07 5.51
C GLY A 338 23.34 -15.65 6.42
N ALA A 339 22.97 -16.44 7.44
CA ALA A 339 22.00 -15.96 8.41
C ALA A 339 22.53 -14.73 9.17
N PRO A 340 21.70 -13.70 9.38
CA PRO A 340 22.06 -12.55 10.20
C PRO A 340 22.25 -12.94 11.65
N ALA A 341 22.97 -12.13 12.42
CA ALA A 341 22.97 -12.26 13.88
C ALA A 341 21.55 -12.01 14.43
N GLU A 342 21.22 -12.67 15.54
CA GLU A 342 19.95 -12.43 16.25
C GLU A 342 19.88 -10.96 16.73
N ILE A 343 18.68 -10.35 16.67
CA ILE A 343 18.45 -9.04 17.27
C ILE A 343 18.57 -9.18 18.78
N SER A 344 19.54 -8.48 19.37
CA SER A 344 19.84 -8.59 20.80
C SER A 344 18.72 -8.02 21.68
N THR A 345 18.62 -8.55 22.90
CA THR A 345 17.69 -8.04 23.93
C THR A 345 17.96 -6.58 24.28
N THR A 346 19.21 -6.11 24.16
CA THR A 346 19.57 -4.69 24.32
C THR A 346 18.93 -3.80 23.27
N VAL A 347 18.87 -4.24 22.00
CA VAL A 347 18.23 -3.49 20.91
C VAL A 347 16.70 -3.48 21.08
N LEU A 348 16.13 -4.58 21.58
CA LEU A 348 14.68 -4.70 21.80
C LEU A 348 14.20 -4.00 23.09
N GLY A 349 15.03 -3.98 24.13
CA GLY A 349 14.66 -3.53 25.47
C GLY A 349 13.83 -4.56 26.26
N TYR A 350 13.74 -5.81 25.79
CA TYR A 350 13.01 -6.90 26.45
C TYR A 350 13.51 -8.27 25.97
N THR A 351 13.19 -9.33 26.72
CA THR A 351 13.44 -10.72 26.30
C THR A 351 12.28 -11.24 25.45
N PRO A 352 12.46 -11.48 24.15
CA PRO A 352 11.38 -11.91 23.28
C PRO A 352 11.02 -13.38 23.47
N GLN A 353 9.75 -13.70 23.27
CA GLN A 353 9.23 -15.06 23.10
C GLN A 353 9.06 -15.38 21.62
N THR A 354 9.21 -16.66 21.25
CA THR A 354 9.13 -17.14 19.85
C THR A 354 7.84 -17.89 19.54
N GLY A 355 7.02 -18.19 20.55
CA GLY A 355 5.71 -18.85 20.42
C GLY A 355 4.67 -18.00 19.70
N ASP A 356 3.48 -18.53 19.51
CA ASP A 356 2.38 -17.75 18.94
C ASP A 356 1.97 -16.61 19.88
N ILE A 357 1.71 -15.45 19.29
CA ILE A 357 1.37 -14.23 20.04
C ILE A 357 -0.13 -14.20 20.27
N SER A 358 -0.51 -14.03 21.53
CA SER A 358 -1.88 -13.75 21.92
C SER A 358 -2.03 -12.30 22.35
N PHE A 359 -3.26 -11.77 22.30
CA PHE A 359 -3.61 -10.48 22.87
C PHE A 359 -4.76 -10.67 23.84
N ASN A 360 -4.64 -10.15 25.06
CA ASN A 360 -5.77 -10.15 26.02
C ASN A 360 -6.87 -9.15 25.63
N SER A 361 -7.93 -9.12 26.42
CA SER A 361 -9.03 -8.16 26.30
C SER A 361 -8.63 -6.68 26.43
N ARG A 362 -7.41 -6.38 26.93
CA ARG A 362 -6.85 -5.02 26.97
C ARG A 362 -5.98 -4.70 25.74
N GLY A 363 -5.84 -5.66 24.82
CA GLY A 363 -5.01 -5.54 23.63
C GLY A 363 -3.51 -5.52 23.95
N LEU A 364 -3.09 -6.07 25.10
CA LEU A 364 -1.67 -6.27 25.42
C LEU A 364 -1.22 -7.65 24.96
N PRO A 365 -0.04 -7.76 24.34
CA PRO A 365 0.48 -9.04 23.88
C PRO A 365 0.81 -9.94 25.07
N CYS A 366 0.60 -11.24 24.92
CA CYS A 366 0.89 -12.21 25.97
C CYS A 366 1.13 -13.60 25.40
N ALA A 367 1.81 -14.43 26.18
CA ALA A 367 1.84 -15.86 25.95
C ALA A 367 0.65 -16.48 26.67
N TYR A 368 -0.27 -17.07 25.90
CA TYR A 368 -1.42 -17.78 26.47
C TYR A 368 -1.04 -19.23 26.80
N SER A 369 -1.32 -19.65 28.02
CA SER A 369 -1.16 -21.03 28.48
C SER A 369 -2.21 -21.35 29.54
N SER A 370 -3.01 -22.38 29.31
CA SER A 370 -3.98 -22.91 30.29
C SER A 370 -4.93 -21.85 30.88
N GLY A 371 -5.47 -20.95 30.05
CA GLY A 371 -6.38 -19.89 30.50
C GLY A 371 -5.69 -18.64 31.04
N VAL A 372 -4.37 -18.70 31.26
CA VAL A 372 -3.57 -17.58 31.76
C VAL A 372 -2.84 -16.92 30.60
N CYS A 373 -2.84 -15.59 30.58
CA CYS A 373 -2.21 -14.78 29.56
C CYS A 373 -1.18 -13.85 30.22
N THR A 374 0.09 -14.25 30.15
CA THR A 374 1.20 -13.53 30.77
C THR A 374 1.84 -12.58 29.78
N ASN A 375 1.95 -11.29 30.13
CA ASN A 375 2.46 -10.27 29.21
C ASN A 375 3.94 -10.50 28.87
N TYR A 376 4.25 -10.59 27.58
CA TYR A 376 5.59 -10.77 27.05
C TYR A 376 5.77 -9.97 25.76
N GLY A 377 7.03 -9.73 25.39
CA GLY A 377 7.38 -9.31 24.05
C GLY A 377 7.64 -10.51 23.15
N PHE A 378 7.47 -10.33 21.84
CA PHE A 378 7.61 -11.37 20.83
C PHE A 378 8.59 -10.94 19.74
N LEU A 379 9.23 -11.93 19.11
CA LEU A 379 10.10 -11.75 17.96
C LEU A 379 9.96 -12.91 16.98
N TYR A 380 9.72 -12.58 15.72
CA TYR A 380 9.62 -13.53 14.63
C TYR A 380 10.60 -13.19 13.53
N TYR A 381 11.31 -14.19 13.03
CA TYR A 381 12.16 -14.05 11.87
C TYR A 381 11.48 -14.65 10.64
N PHE A 382 11.71 -14.03 9.50
CA PHE A 382 11.23 -14.46 8.20
C PHE A 382 12.40 -14.52 7.23
N LYS A 383 12.44 -15.58 6.42
CA LYS A 383 13.42 -15.75 5.35
C LYS A 383 12.71 -16.06 4.04
N ASP A 384 13.10 -15.38 2.98
CA ASP A 384 12.77 -15.78 1.62
C ASP A 384 13.75 -16.85 1.15
N THR A 385 13.27 -18.08 0.95
CA THR A 385 14.11 -19.22 0.57
C THR A 385 14.46 -19.24 -0.92
N SER A 386 13.88 -18.36 -1.74
CA SER A 386 14.26 -18.22 -3.16
C SER A 386 15.66 -17.63 -3.35
N ARG A 387 16.24 -17.04 -2.30
CA ARG A 387 17.57 -16.44 -2.33
C ARG A 387 18.55 -17.23 -1.48
N ALA A 388 19.70 -17.50 -2.08
CA ALA A 388 20.87 -17.98 -1.35
C ALA A 388 21.58 -16.84 -0.62
N GLY A 389 22.17 -17.16 0.55
CA GLY A 389 23.04 -16.27 1.31
C GLY A 389 22.31 -15.30 2.25
N ALA A 390 22.91 -14.13 2.45
CA ALA A 390 22.53 -13.18 3.50
C ALA A 390 21.42 -12.19 3.16
N LYS A 391 20.82 -12.28 1.97
CA LYS A 391 19.72 -11.39 1.57
C LYS A 391 18.37 -12.06 1.79
N GLY A 392 17.31 -11.25 1.91
CA GLY A 392 15.95 -11.78 2.05
C GLY A 392 15.58 -12.18 3.48
N TRP A 393 16.16 -11.49 4.46
CA TRP A 393 15.82 -11.64 5.87
C TRP A 393 15.06 -10.43 6.37
N ALA A 394 14.06 -10.69 7.18
CA ALA A 394 13.31 -9.65 7.85
C ALA A 394 12.73 -10.20 9.16
N ALA A 395 12.42 -9.32 10.10
CA ALA A 395 11.89 -9.71 11.40
C ALA A 395 10.72 -8.82 11.81
N LEU A 396 9.89 -9.32 12.71
CA LEU A 396 8.78 -8.60 13.30
C LEU A 396 8.86 -8.75 14.81
N SER A 397 8.94 -7.62 15.51
CA SER A 397 9.01 -7.60 16.96
C SER A 397 7.77 -6.93 17.53
N VAL A 398 7.20 -7.49 18.60
CA VAL A 398 6.10 -6.89 19.35
C VAL A 398 6.55 -6.68 20.79
N SER A 399 6.64 -5.44 21.25
CA SER A 399 7.01 -5.14 22.64
C SER A 399 5.89 -5.56 23.62
N PRO A 400 6.18 -5.74 24.93
CA PRO A 400 5.16 -5.97 25.96
C PRO A 400 4.06 -4.88 26.04
N ALA A 401 4.32 -3.69 25.48
CA ALA A 401 3.35 -2.60 25.38
C ALA A 401 2.47 -2.67 24.10
N GLY A 402 2.64 -3.70 23.27
CA GLY A 402 1.90 -3.88 22.01
C GLY A 402 2.40 -3.00 20.85
N LYS A 403 3.57 -2.37 20.97
CA LYS A 403 4.23 -1.69 19.84
C LYS A 403 4.79 -2.74 18.88
N ILE A 404 4.30 -2.73 17.64
CA ILE A 404 4.76 -3.60 16.56
C ILE A 404 5.83 -2.84 15.77
N LYS A 405 6.99 -3.47 15.56
CA LYS A 405 8.11 -2.92 14.79
C LYS A 405 8.58 -3.95 13.76
N LYS A 406 8.80 -3.48 12.53
CA LYS A 406 9.30 -4.27 11.41
C LYS A 406 10.81 -4.07 11.34
N TRP A 407 11.54 -5.10 10.95
CA TRP A 407 12.99 -5.05 10.79
C TRP A 407 13.37 -5.69 9.47
N TYR A 408 14.34 -5.10 8.78
CA TYR A 408 14.88 -5.58 7.52
C TYR A 408 16.40 -5.68 7.63
N TRP A 409 16.96 -6.80 7.18
CA TRP A 409 18.39 -7.00 7.18
C TRP A 409 19.04 -6.34 5.96
N ASN A 410 19.97 -5.42 6.20
CA ASN A 410 20.74 -4.74 5.16
C ASN A 410 22.21 -5.21 5.18
N ILE A 411 22.41 -6.51 4.93
CA ILE A 411 23.70 -7.22 4.81
C ILE A 411 24.47 -7.39 6.12
N ASP A 412 24.61 -6.32 6.92
CA ASP A 412 25.42 -6.33 8.15
C ASP A 412 24.65 -5.87 9.40
N THR A 413 23.50 -5.22 9.22
CA THR A 413 22.72 -4.66 10.33
C THR A 413 21.22 -4.80 10.11
N TRP A 414 20.50 -4.90 11.23
CA TRP A 414 19.05 -4.79 11.27
C TRP A 414 18.65 -3.32 11.22
N THR A 415 17.78 -2.98 10.27
CA THR A 415 17.22 -1.63 10.07
C THR A 415 15.71 -1.67 10.19
N ASP A 416 15.09 -0.59 10.66
CA ASP A 416 13.64 -0.51 10.90
C ASP A 416 12.82 0.16 9.79
#